data_AF-A0A423JIY6-F1
#
_entry.id   AF-A0A423JIY6-F1
#
_cell.length_a   1.000
_cell.length_b   1.000
_cell.length_c   1.000
_cell.angle_alpha   90.00
_cell.angle_beta   90.00
_cell.angle_gamma   90.00
#
_symmetry.space_group_name_H-M   'P 1'
#
loop_
_entity.id
_entity.type
_entity.pdbx_description
1 polymer ?
#
loop_
_entity_poly.entity_id
_entity_poly.type
_entity_poly.pdbx_seq_one_letter_code
_entity_poly.pdbx_strand_id
1 'polypeptide(L)' 'MTIKVKLELASGQSLKGAPLELLSKGLPIARGVVDAQGVVVFEAKAGAVELAVRVDRSILKAG' A
#
# COMPACT_ATOMS: atom_id res chain seq x y z
N MET A 1 6.92 9.11 10.85
CA MET A 1 7.87 8.51 9.88
C MET A 1 7.10 8.31 8.60
N THR A 2 7.74 8.57 7.47
CA THR A 2 7.10 8.47 6.16
C THR A 2 7.52 7.16 5.50
N ILE A 3 6.56 6.36 5.07
CA ILE A 3 6.79 5.10 4.36
C ILE A 3 6.23 5.25 2.95
N LYS A 4 7.12 5.20 1.96
CA LYS A 4 6.75 5.26 0.54
C LYS A 4 6.82 3.86 -0.04
N VAL A 5 5.73 3.42 -0.67
CA VAL A 5 5.64 2.10 -1.30
C VAL A 5 5.34 2.30 -2.78
N LYS A 6 6.12 1.65 -3.65
CA LYS A 6 5.82 1.54 -5.08
C LYS A 6 5.11 0.21 -5.34
N LEU A 7 3.94 0.25 -5.98
CA LEU A 7 3.18 -0.91 -6.37
C LEU A 7 3.00 -0.95 -7.90
N GLU A 8 3.54 -1.98 -8.50
CA GLU A 8 3.45 -2.26 -9.93
C GLU A 8 3.13 -3.74 -10.17
N LEU A 9 2.42 -4.03 -11.25
CA LEU A 9 2.31 -5.38 -11.78
C LEU A 9 3.67 -5.85 -12.30
N ALA A 10 3.83 -7.16 -12.48
CA ALA A 10 5.04 -7.71 -13.09
C ALA A 10 5.32 -7.14 -14.51
N SER A 11 4.29 -6.63 -15.19
CA SER A 11 4.42 -5.91 -16.47
C SER A 11 4.99 -4.48 -16.33
N GLY A 12 5.22 -3.99 -15.11
CA GLY A 12 5.58 -2.60 -14.82
C GLY A 12 4.39 -1.63 -14.80
N GLN A 13 3.18 -2.11 -15.05
CA GLN A 13 1.98 -1.27 -15.02
C GLN A 13 1.65 -0.85 -13.58
N SER A 14 1.39 0.46 -13.37
CA SER A 14 0.93 0.96 -12.07
C SER A 14 -0.42 0.38 -11.70
N LEU A 15 -0.60 0.02 -10.43
CA LEU A 15 -1.92 -0.30 -9.88
C LEU A 15 -2.62 0.93 -9.31
N LYS A 16 -2.70 2.00 -10.12
CA LYS A 16 -3.42 3.23 -9.75
C LYS A 16 -4.83 2.91 -9.24
N GLY A 17 -5.20 3.49 -8.11
CA GLY A 17 -6.50 3.27 -7.48
C GLY A 17 -6.54 2.04 -6.56
N ALA A 18 -5.48 1.24 -6.47
CA ALA A 18 -5.43 0.12 -5.54
C ALA A 18 -5.45 0.64 -4.08
N PRO A 19 -6.35 0.12 -3.22
CA PRO A 19 -6.37 0.41 -1.81
C PRO A 19 -5.35 -0.46 -1.08
N LEU A 20 -4.49 0.19 -0.29
CA LEU A 20 -3.47 -0.47 0.53
C LEU A 20 -3.66 -0.06 1.99
N GLU A 21 -3.29 -0.96 2.89
CA GLU A 21 -3.28 -0.70 4.32
C GLU A 21 -1.89 -0.96 4.87
N LEU A 22 -1.41 -0.04 5.71
CA LEU A 22 -0.23 -0.26 6.53
C LEU A 22 -0.69 -0.89 7.84
N LEU A 23 -0.07 -2.02 8.19
CA LEU A 23 -0.31 -2.75 9.42
C LEU A 23 0.88 -2.59 10.37
N SER A 24 0.63 -2.65 11.67
CA SER A 24 1.63 -2.86 12.72
C SER A 24 1.15 -3.98 13.62
N LYS A 25 1.98 -5.01 13.81
CA LYS A 25 1.58 -6.24 14.55
C LYS A 25 0.27 -6.86 14.03
N GLY A 26 0.08 -6.82 12.71
CA GLY A 26 -1.12 -7.33 12.04
C GLY A 26 -2.36 -6.45 12.10
N LEU A 27 -2.34 -5.31 12.81
CA LEU A 27 -3.48 -4.39 12.91
C LEU A 27 -3.33 -3.18 11.97
N PRO A 28 -4.37 -2.75 11.26
CA PRO A 28 -4.29 -1.61 10.35
C PRO A 28 -4.11 -0.29 11.12
N ILE A 29 -3.08 0.46 10.75
CA ILE A 29 -2.73 1.75 11.36
C ILE A 29 -2.81 2.93 10.39
N ALA A 30 -2.82 2.67 9.07
CA ALA A 30 -3.05 3.66 8.04
C ALA A 30 -3.63 3.02 6.78
N ARG A 31 -4.28 3.84 5.94
CA ARG A 31 -4.81 3.46 4.63
C ARG A 31 -4.35 4.46 3.58
N GLY A 32 -4.21 4.00 2.34
CA GLY A 32 -3.83 4.84 1.22
C GLY A 32 -4.27 4.24 -0.10
N VAL A 33 -4.34 5.09 -1.12
CA VAL A 33 -4.68 4.69 -2.48
C VAL A 33 -3.47 4.99 -3.37
N VAL A 34 -3.11 4.02 -4.21
CA VAL A 34 -1.99 4.17 -5.13
C VAL A 34 -2.30 5.25 -6.18
N ASP A 35 -1.37 6.19 -6.34
CA ASP A 35 -1.48 7.30 -7.27
C ASP A 35 -1.16 6.89 -8.72
N ALA A 36 -1.15 7.87 -9.63
CA ALA A 36 -0.90 7.63 -11.05
C ALA A 36 0.54 7.18 -11.36
N GLN A 37 1.47 7.38 -10.43
CA GLN A 37 2.88 7.00 -10.51
C GLN A 37 3.12 5.60 -9.91
N GLY A 38 2.06 4.92 -9.44
CA GLY A 38 2.18 3.63 -8.78
C GLY A 38 2.69 3.75 -7.35
N VAL A 39 2.51 4.90 -6.69
CA VAL A 39 3.03 5.15 -5.34
C VAL A 39 1.89 5.34 -4.34
N VAL A 40 2.10 4.85 -3.12
CA VAL A 40 1.34 5.25 -1.94
C VAL A 40 2.30 5.73 -0.85
N VAL A 41 1.90 6.73 -0.09
CA VAL A 41 2.66 7.26 1.05
C VAL A 41 1.84 7.10 2.31
N PHE A 42 2.43 6.48 3.33
CA PHE A 42 1.84 6.36 4.66
C PHE A 42 2.62 7.21 5.65
N GLU A 43 1.88 7.92 6.49
CA GLU A 43 2.42 8.54 7.70
C GLU A 43 2.18 7.62 8.89
N ALA A 44 3.25 7.02 9.41
CA ALA A 44 3.20 6.16 10.57
C ALA A 44 3.73 6.88 11.82
N LYS A 45 3.06 6.65 12.96
CA LYS A 45 3.51 7.15 14.26
C LYS A 45 4.88 6.55 14.59
N ALA A 46 5.74 7.36 15.22
CA ALA A 46 7.00 6.86 15.76
C ALA A 46 6.70 5.76 16.81
N GLY A 47 7.43 4.65 16.74
CA GLY A 47 7.20 3.47 17.59
C GLY A 47 6.28 2.39 16.99
N ALA A 48 5.76 2.56 15.77
CA ALA A 48 5.17 1.45 15.04
C ALA A 48 6.25 0.40 14.71
N VAL A 49 5.98 -0.86 15.02
CA VAL A 49 6.92 -1.99 14.82
C VAL A 49 6.23 -3.11 14.04
N GLU A 50 7.02 -4.05 13.51
CA GLU A 50 6.51 -5.20 12.73
C GLU A 50 5.52 -4.74 11.64
N LEU A 51 6.04 -3.91 10.74
CA LEU A 51 5.25 -3.28 9.71
C LEU A 51 5.00 -4.24 8.55
N ALA A 52 3.76 -4.25 8.05
CA ALA A 52 3.37 -4.98 6.85
C ALA A 52 2.46 -4.12 5.98
N VAL A 53 2.48 -4.34 4.66
CA VAL A 53 1.56 -3.69 3.73
C VAL A 53 0.58 -4.74 3.22
N ARG A 54 -0.70 -4.52 3.48
CA ARG A 54 -1.78 -5.36 2.94
C ARG A 54 -2.27 -4.78 1.63
N VAL A 55 -2.35 -5.62 0.61
CA VAL A 55 -2.87 -5.29 -0.72
C VAL A 55 -4.17 -6.06 -0.93
N ASP A 56 -5.27 -5.35 -1.16
CA ASP A 56 -6.50 -5.98 -1.61
C ASP A 56 -6.45 -6.18 -3.13
N ARG A 57 -6.34 -7.44 -3.55
CA ARG A 57 -6.26 -7.82 -4.97
C ARG A 57 -7.62 -7.93 -5.65
N SER A 58 -8.73 -7.75 -4.95
CA SER A 58 -10.07 -7.75 -5.57
C SER A 58 -10.25 -6.63 -6.61
N ILE A 59 -9.41 -5.58 -6.55
CA ILE A 59 -9.39 -4.50 -7.55
C ILE A 59 -8.83 -4.95 -8.90
N LEU A 60 -8.06 -6.04 -8.92
CA LEU A 60 -7.60 -6.68 -10.15
C LEU A 60 -8.79 -7.44 -10.71
N LYS A 61 -9.53 -6.83 -11.65
CA LYS A 61 -10.48 -7.59 -12.48
C LYS A 61 -9.69 -8.70 -13.14
N ALA A 62 -10.11 -9.95 -12.96
CA ALA A 62 -9.53 -11.07 -13.69
C ALA A 62 -9.59 -10.74 -15.19
N GLY A 63 -8.44 -10.83 -15.85
CA GLY A 63 -8.35 -10.70 -17.31
C GLY A 63 -9.06 -11.82 -18.03
#